data_AF-A0AAE1SNN6-F1
#
_entry.id   AF-A0AAE1SNN6-F1
#
_cell.length_a   1.000
_cell.length_b   1.000
_cell.length_c   1.000
_cell.angle_alpha   90.00
_cell.angle_beta   90.00
_cell.angle_gamma   90.00
#
_symmetry.space_group_name_H-M   'P 1'
#
loop_
_entity.id
_entity.type
_entity.pdbx_description
1 polymer ?
#
loop_
_entity_poly.entity_id
_entity_poly.type
_entity_poly.pdbx_seq_one_letter_code
_entity_poly.pdbx_strand_id
1 'polypeptide(L)'
;MDDKSGMIRRRASSLLCKSPINRENVEGCRRFIKSVWLGARELSIEWADNPEHWTWNYIYNSGTEVAELRNVCWLDIRGKIDTRRLTQKTSYSAYLVFKLTDNHRELEKAIASVRFVKEKAEGTDEEGYTVFLSKAKEEGKNGRFPHLRSDGWMEIKLGEFFNNFGEDGEVEMRLMETKNPNWKCGIIVKGIDIRPN
;
A
#
# COMPACT_ATOMS: atom_id res chain seq x y z
N MET A 1 -40.19 -43.94 -47.89
CA MET A 1 -39.38 -43.07 -47.01
C MET A 1 -38.29 -43.95 -46.41
N ASP A 2 -37.56 -44.71 -47.23
CA ASP A 2 -36.44 -44.32 -48.13
C ASP A 2 -35.14 -44.53 -47.34
N ASP A 3 -34.46 -45.67 -47.44
CA ASP A 3 -33.66 -46.28 -48.52
C ASP A 3 -32.14 -46.03 -48.34
N LYS A 4 -31.47 -47.14 -48.01
CA LYS A 4 -30.12 -47.64 -48.38
C LYS A 4 -28.83 -46.80 -48.34
N SER A 5 -27.78 -47.62 -48.13
CA SER A 5 -26.37 -47.49 -48.55
C SER A 5 -25.48 -46.71 -47.59
N GLY A 6 -24.39 -47.23 -47.02
CA GLY A 6 -23.49 -48.30 -47.43
C GLY A 6 -22.14 -47.69 -47.84
N MET A 7 -21.08 -47.86 -47.04
CA MET A 7 -19.69 -47.96 -47.53
C MET A 7 -18.70 -48.32 -46.41
N ILE A 8 -18.07 -49.48 -46.58
CA ILE A 8 -16.79 -49.89 -45.97
C ILE A 8 -15.67 -49.36 -46.86
N ARG A 9 -14.53 -48.89 -46.31
CA ARG A 9 -13.19 -49.12 -46.91
C ARG A 9 -12.00 -48.72 -46.00
N ARG A 10 -11.18 -49.75 -45.76
CA ARG A 10 -9.69 -49.83 -45.79
C ARG A 10 -8.85 -49.24 -44.65
N ARG A 11 -8.11 -50.16 -44.01
CA ARG A 11 -6.82 -49.92 -43.32
C ARG A 11 -5.75 -49.47 -44.32
N ALA A 12 -4.86 -48.59 -43.88
CA ALA A 12 -3.49 -48.49 -44.36
C ALA A 12 -2.54 -48.44 -43.15
N SER A 13 -1.47 -49.22 -43.25
CA SER A 13 -0.39 -49.40 -42.28
C SER A 13 0.85 -48.68 -42.80
N SER A 14 1.56 -47.94 -41.94
CA SER A 14 3.00 -47.67 -42.13
C SER A 14 3.67 -47.26 -40.82
N LEU A 15 4.53 -48.17 -40.32
CA LEU A 15 5.71 -47.96 -39.47
C LEU A 15 6.66 -46.94 -40.18
N LEU A 16 7.38 -45.97 -39.59
CA LEU A 16 8.44 -45.88 -38.55
C LEU A 16 8.84 -44.38 -38.51
N CYS A 17 9.19 -43.73 -37.40
CA CYS A 17 10.56 -43.66 -36.86
C CYS A 17 10.57 -42.91 -35.52
N LYS A 18 11.52 -43.25 -34.65
CA LYS A 18 11.74 -42.72 -33.30
C LYS A 18 12.60 -41.42 -33.29
N SER A 19 12.16 -40.45 -32.50
CA SER A 19 12.91 -39.49 -31.64
C SER A 19 13.84 -38.42 -32.28
N PRO A 20 14.34 -37.41 -31.52
CA PRO A 20 13.68 -36.45 -30.61
C PRO A 20 14.22 -34.99 -30.79
N ILE A 21 13.45 -33.92 -30.55
CA ILE A 21 14.05 -32.59 -30.29
C ILE A 21 13.26 -31.82 -29.21
N ASN A 22 14.00 -31.49 -28.15
CA ASN A 22 13.73 -30.54 -27.07
C ASN A 22 12.89 -29.33 -27.51
N ARG A 23 11.86 -29.02 -26.72
CA ARG A 23 11.55 -27.64 -26.38
C ARG A 23 11.39 -27.54 -24.88
N GLU A 24 12.39 -26.93 -24.27
CA GLU A 24 12.30 -26.27 -22.98
C GLU A 24 11.03 -25.40 -22.99
N ASN A 25 9.97 -25.86 -22.34
CA ASN A 25 8.95 -24.94 -21.88
C ASN A 25 9.40 -24.49 -20.50
N VAL A 26 10.04 -23.32 -20.50
CA VAL A 26 10.34 -22.52 -19.33
C VAL A 26 9.00 -22.21 -18.66
N GLU A 27 8.58 -23.05 -17.72
CA GLU A 27 7.56 -22.70 -16.74
C GLU A 27 8.16 -21.60 -15.85
N GLY A 28 8.05 -20.37 -16.33
CA GLY A 28 8.20 -19.19 -15.50
C GLY A 28 7.11 -19.22 -14.44
N CYS A 29 7.41 -19.79 -13.28
CA CYS A 29 6.66 -19.53 -12.05
C CYS A 29 6.63 -18.02 -11.86
N ARG A 30 5.53 -17.36 -12.28
CA ARG A 30 5.22 -16.01 -11.84
C ARG A 30 5.05 -16.11 -10.33
N ARG A 31 6.12 -15.82 -9.59
CA ARG A 31 6.02 -15.61 -8.14
C ARG A 31 4.99 -14.51 -7.96
N PHE A 32 3.89 -14.82 -7.26
CA PHE A 32 2.88 -13.84 -6.92
C PHE A 32 3.57 -12.75 -6.08
N ILE A 33 3.75 -11.57 -6.66
CA ILE A 33 4.27 -10.42 -5.93
C ILE A 33 3.19 -10.02 -4.94
N LYS A 34 3.51 -10.12 -3.64
CA LYS A 34 2.54 -9.87 -2.56
C LYS A 34 2.60 -8.40 -2.16
N SER A 35 1.43 -7.79 -2.03
CA SER A 35 1.28 -6.57 -1.23
C SER A 35 1.46 -6.92 0.26
N VAL A 36 1.83 -5.91 1.05
CA VAL A 36 1.93 -6.02 2.50
C VAL A 36 1.05 -4.96 3.14
N TRP A 37 0.33 -5.37 4.18
CA TRP A 37 -0.50 -4.50 5.00
C TRP A 37 0.15 -4.33 6.37
N LEU A 38 0.30 -3.08 6.81
CA LEU A 38 0.67 -2.73 8.19
C LEU A 38 -0.57 -2.14 8.86
N GLY A 39 -1.16 -2.83 9.83
CA GLY A 39 -2.31 -2.32 10.58
C GLY A 39 -1.92 -1.14 11.47
N ALA A 40 -2.90 -0.36 11.94
CA ALA A 40 -2.65 0.81 12.80
C ALA A 40 -1.79 0.48 14.04
N ARG A 41 -1.92 -0.73 14.60
CA ARG A 41 -1.12 -1.22 15.74
C ARG A 41 0.35 -1.51 15.42
N GLU A 42 0.67 -1.72 14.15
CA GLU A 42 2.05 -1.91 13.68
C GLU A 42 2.72 -0.56 13.37
N LEU A 43 1.99 0.55 13.48
CA LEU A 43 2.51 1.89 13.23
C LEU A 43 3.06 2.50 14.52
N SER A 44 4.13 3.27 14.38
CA SER A 44 4.61 4.19 15.40
C SER A 44 3.89 5.51 15.22
N ILE A 45 2.96 5.80 16.13
CA ILE A 45 2.16 7.03 16.13
C ILE A 45 2.51 7.82 17.39
N GLU A 46 2.91 9.08 17.22
CA GLU A 46 3.31 9.92 18.34
C GLU A 46 2.14 10.16 19.30
N TRP A 47 2.38 9.99 20.60
CA TRP A 47 1.39 10.09 21.69
C TRP A 47 0.27 9.04 21.67
N ALA A 48 0.37 7.96 20.88
CA ALA A 48 -0.72 7.00 20.73
C ALA A 48 -1.00 6.10 21.94
N ASP A 49 -0.12 6.11 22.92
CA ASP A 49 -0.29 5.51 24.24
C ASP A 49 -1.09 6.41 25.20
N ASN A 50 -1.18 7.72 24.91
CA ASN A 50 -1.98 8.65 25.70
C ASN A 50 -3.45 8.71 25.20
N PRO A 51 -4.42 8.25 26.00
CA PRO A 51 -5.83 8.25 25.62
C PRO A 51 -6.44 9.65 25.44
N GLU A 52 -5.81 10.70 25.98
CA GLU A 52 -6.22 12.10 25.75
C GLU A 52 -5.94 12.54 24.30
N HIS A 53 -4.96 11.93 23.64
CA HIS A 53 -4.53 12.27 22.29
C HIS A 53 -5.07 11.29 21.25
N TRP A 54 -5.16 10.00 21.57
CA TRP A 54 -5.59 8.96 20.64
C TRP A 54 -6.56 7.98 21.29
N THR A 55 -7.55 7.52 20.54
CA THR A 55 -8.43 6.43 20.95
C THR A 55 -8.30 5.27 19.99
N TRP A 56 -8.11 4.07 20.54
CA TRP A 56 -8.07 2.84 19.76
C TRP A 56 -9.47 2.25 19.65
N ASN A 57 -9.94 2.09 18.42
CA ASN A 57 -11.28 1.62 18.09
C ASN A 57 -11.20 0.39 17.19
N TYR A 58 -12.35 -0.27 16.97
CA TYR A 58 -12.46 -1.40 16.06
C TYR A 58 -13.46 -1.10 14.96
N ILE A 59 -13.14 -1.50 13.73
CA ILE A 59 -14.12 -1.50 12.64
C ILE A 59 -15.13 -2.63 12.92
N TYR A 60 -16.40 -2.24 13.06
CA TYR A 60 -17.51 -3.19 13.20
C TYR A 60 -17.50 -4.21 12.04
N ASN A 61 -17.76 -5.48 12.34
CA ASN A 61 -17.68 -6.66 11.47
C ASN A 61 -16.27 -7.21 11.17
N SER A 62 -15.25 -6.37 10.94
CA SER A 62 -13.91 -6.89 10.58
C SER A 62 -13.01 -7.15 11.79
N GLY A 63 -13.31 -6.54 12.95
CA GLY A 63 -12.44 -6.61 14.13
C GLY A 63 -11.08 -5.93 13.93
N THR A 64 -10.93 -5.13 12.86
CA THR A 64 -9.69 -4.42 12.56
C THR A 64 -9.54 -3.24 13.50
N GLU A 65 -8.43 -3.18 14.23
CA GLU A 65 -8.09 -2.03 15.06
C GLU A 65 -7.70 -0.80 14.22
N VAL A 66 -8.16 0.36 14.66
CA VAL A 66 -7.90 1.67 14.05
C VAL A 66 -7.57 2.69 15.14
N ALA A 67 -6.74 3.68 14.81
CA ALA A 67 -6.38 4.76 15.72
C ALA A 67 -7.12 6.05 15.34
N GLU A 68 -7.93 6.58 16.23
CA GLU A 68 -8.65 7.85 16.06
C GLU A 68 -7.96 8.96 16.84
N LEU A 69 -7.58 10.03 16.13
CA LEU A 69 -6.96 11.20 16.72
C LEU A 69 -8.00 12.06 17.45
N ARG A 70 -7.85 12.19 18.77
CA ARG A 70 -8.65 13.10 19.61
C ARG A 70 -8.18 14.53 19.48
N ASN A 71 -6.91 14.79 19.78
CA ASN A 71 -6.35 16.13 19.68
C ASN A 71 -4.81 16.14 19.83
N VAL A 72 -4.06 16.69 18.88
CA VAL A 72 -2.60 16.93 19.01
C VAL A 72 -2.16 18.20 18.29
N CYS A 73 -1.14 18.90 18.79
CA CYS A 73 -0.44 19.94 18.02
C CYS A 73 0.64 19.36 17.09
N TRP A 74 1.17 18.18 17.41
CA TRP A 74 2.20 17.47 16.64
C TRP A 74 1.64 16.14 16.12
N LEU A 75 1.36 16.06 14.82
CA LEU A 75 0.92 14.82 14.17
C LEU A 75 2.10 14.14 13.48
N ASP A 76 2.39 12.91 13.84
CA ASP A 76 3.47 12.10 13.22
C ASP A 76 3.09 10.61 13.25
N ILE A 77 2.90 10.05 12.06
CA ILE A 77 2.51 8.65 11.84
C ILE A 77 3.59 7.99 10.99
N ARG A 78 4.18 6.91 11.50
CA ARG A 78 5.27 6.19 10.84
C ARG A 78 4.94 4.70 10.74
N GLY A 79 5.18 4.12 9.57
CA GLY A 79 5.28 2.67 9.40
C GLY A 79 6.70 2.30 9.00
N LYS A 80 7.15 1.13 9.42
CA LYS A 80 8.43 0.57 8.99
C LYS A 80 8.24 -0.84 8.47
N ILE A 81 9.00 -1.19 7.44
CA ILE A 81 9.04 -2.55 6.92
C ILE A 81 10.46 -2.95 6.58
N ASP A 82 10.83 -4.16 7.00
CA ASP A 82 12.07 -4.79 6.59
C ASP A 82 11.94 -5.27 5.13
N THR A 83 12.87 -4.84 4.28
CA THR A 83 12.91 -5.19 2.85
C THR A 83 13.01 -6.70 2.58
N ARG A 84 13.49 -7.50 3.54
CA ARG A 84 13.50 -8.97 3.47
C ARG A 84 12.10 -9.57 3.45
N ARG A 85 11.09 -8.84 3.95
CA ARG A 85 9.67 -9.25 3.90
C ARG A 85 9.03 -9.00 2.53
N LEU A 86 9.71 -8.29 1.64
CA LEU A 86 9.20 -7.88 0.34
C LEU A 86 9.82 -8.70 -0.79
N THR A 87 9.08 -8.83 -1.89
CA THR A 87 9.62 -9.42 -3.12
C THR A 87 10.74 -8.54 -3.65
N GLN A 88 11.86 -9.16 -4.01
CA GLN A 88 13.05 -8.53 -4.61
C GLN A 88 12.75 -8.02 -6.03
N LYS A 89 13.63 -7.15 -6.54
CA LYS A 89 13.55 -6.50 -7.86
C LYS A 89 12.16 -5.92 -8.16
N THR A 90 11.54 -5.32 -7.15
CA THR A 90 10.15 -4.85 -7.21
C THR A 90 10.07 -3.42 -6.70
N SER A 91 9.39 -2.55 -7.45
CA SER A 91 9.01 -1.22 -6.99
C SER A 91 7.73 -1.31 -6.17
N TYR A 92 7.67 -0.60 -5.06
CA TYR A 92 6.49 -0.53 -4.21
C TYR A 92 6.02 0.92 -4.06
N SER A 93 4.72 1.10 -3.99
CA SER A 93 4.07 2.32 -3.51
C SER A 93 3.45 2.08 -2.14
N ALA A 94 3.68 2.99 -1.20
CA ALA A 94 3.07 2.97 0.12
C ALA A 94 1.91 3.97 0.20
N TYR A 95 0.81 3.57 0.83
CA TYR A 95 -0.39 4.39 0.97
C TYR A 95 -0.90 4.36 2.40
N LEU A 96 -1.10 5.53 3.01
CA LEU A 96 -1.84 5.61 4.26
C LEU A 96 -3.33 5.46 3.96
N VAL A 97 -4.01 4.56 4.65
CA VAL A 97 -5.45 4.34 4.55
C VAL A 97 -6.13 4.90 5.80
N PHE A 98 -7.05 5.84 5.61
CA PHE A 98 -7.63 6.62 6.70
C PHE A 98 -9.05 7.11 6.39
N LYS A 99 -9.72 7.67 7.41
CA LYS A 99 -10.96 8.43 7.30
C LYS A 99 -10.80 9.76 8.04
N LEU A 100 -11.67 10.71 7.71
CA LEU A 100 -11.84 11.94 8.48
C LEU A 100 -13.24 11.93 9.09
N THR A 101 -13.34 12.32 10.36
CA THR A 101 -14.63 12.58 11.02
C THR A 101 -15.26 13.86 10.48
N ASP A 102 -16.57 14.02 10.59
CA ASP A 102 -17.26 15.23 10.13
C ASP A 102 -16.75 16.52 10.83
N ASN A 103 -16.29 16.40 12.08
CA ASN A 103 -15.78 17.51 12.89
C ASN A 103 -14.24 17.61 12.89
N HIS A 104 -13.56 17.03 11.89
CA HIS A 104 -12.10 17.12 11.79
C HIS A 104 -11.62 18.58 11.68
N ARG A 105 -10.43 18.86 12.21
CA ARG A 105 -9.84 20.21 12.22
C ARG A 105 -8.35 20.16 11.90
N GLU A 106 -7.86 21.17 11.20
CA GLU A 106 -6.42 21.39 10.94
C GLU A 106 -5.75 20.16 10.28
N LEU A 107 -6.50 19.50 9.39
CA LEU A 107 -6.08 18.31 8.63
C LEU A 107 -6.27 18.55 7.12
N GLU A 108 -5.86 19.71 6.63
CA GLU A 108 -5.95 20.05 5.20
C GLU A 108 -4.79 19.43 4.41
N LYS A 109 -3.57 19.56 4.94
CA LYS A 109 -2.33 19.09 4.33
C LYS A 109 -1.37 18.53 5.36
N ALA A 110 -0.41 17.76 4.87
CA ALA A 110 0.69 17.21 5.64
C ALA A 110 1.90 16.99 4.72
N ILE A 111 3.05 16.66 5.30
CA ILE A 111 4.22 16.17 4.58
C ILE A 111 4.21 14.65 4.58
N ALA A 112 4.41 14.05 3.41
CA ALA A 112 4.59 12.62 3.26
C ALA A 112 5.99 12.29 2.76
N SER A 113 6.55 11.17 3.21
CA SER A 113 7.84 10.68 2.75
C SER A 113 7.95 9.15 2.83
N VAL A 114 8.84 8.61 2.00
CA VAL A 114 9.31 7.21 2.05
C VAL A 114 10.82 7.25 1.92
N ARG A 115 11.54 6.61 2.84
CA ARG A 115 13.00 6.64 2.91
C ARG A 115 13.56 5.34 3.46
N PHE A 116 14.73 4.93 2.99
CA PHE A 116 15.50 3.90 3.68
C PHE A 116 16.07 4.48 4.98
N VAL A 117 15.89 3.77 6.10
CA VAL A 117 16.33 4.25 7.42
C VAL A 117 17.85 4.49 7.45
N LYS A 118 18.63 3.66 6.75
CA LYS A 118 20.09 3.80 6.63
C LYS A 118 20.55 5.03 5.84
N GLU A 119 19.69 5.61 5.01
CA GLU A 119 20.00 6.76 4.15
C GLU A 119 19.57 8.09 4.78
N LYS A 120 18.96 8.05 5.97
CA LYS A 120 18.48 9.23 6.68
C LYS A 120 19.66 10.01 7.24
N ALA A 121 20.09 11.06 6.52
CA ALA A 121 21.10 12.00 7.00
C ALA A 121 20.56 12.86 8.14
N GLU A 122 21.43 13.24 9.08
CA GLU A 122 21.08 14.15 10.17
C GLU A 122 20.50 15.47 9.63
N GLY A 123 19.38 15.91 10.20
CA GLY A 123 18.69 17.15 9.79
C GLY A 123 17.71 17.01 8.62
N THR A 124 17.55 15.83 8.03
CA THR A 124 16.61 15.59 6.90
C THR A 124 15.23 15.07 7.33
N ASP A 125 14.95 15.10 8.64
CA ASP A 125 13.74 14.54 9.25
C ASP A 125 12.43 15.17 8.74
N GLU A 126 12.49 16.38 8.20
CA GLU A 126 11.31 17.11 7.72
C GLU A 126 11.14 17.10 6.21
N GLU A 127 12.06 16.47 5.48
CA GLU A 127 12.01 16.46 4.03
C GLU A 127 10.94 15.47 3.50
N GLY A 128 10.15 15.93 2.54
CA GLY A 128 9.13 15.14 1.88
C GLY A 128 8.39 15.99 0.87
N TYR A 129 7.19 15.55 0.49
CA TYR A 129 6.32 16.34 -0.39
C TYR A 129 4.96 16.57 0.26
N THR A 130 4.36 17.70 -0.06
CA THR A 130 3.03 18.07 0.44
C THR A 130 1.97 17.14 -0.14
N VAL A 131 1.14 16.60 0.74
CA VAL A 131 -0.09 15.89 0.41
C VAL A 131 -1.28 16.60 1.05
N PHE A 132 -2.45 16.48 0.42
CA PHE A 132 -3.71 16.94 0.98
C PHE A 132 -4.43 15.75 1.63
N LEU A 133 -5.04 15.98 2.80
CA LEU A 133 -5.78 14.95 3.55
C LEU A 133 -7.29 15.10 3.40
N SER A 134 -7.77 16.32 3.16
CA SER A 134 -9.18 16.60 2.87
C SER A 134 -9.35 17.01 1.40
N LYS A 135 -10.51 16.68 0.81
CA LYS A 135 -10.89 17.12 -0.54
C LYS A 135 -11.43 18.55 -0.52
N ALA A 136 -10.61 19.53 -0.14
CA ALA A 136 -10.80 20.89 -0.63
C ALA A 136 -10.03 21.01 -1.95
N LYS A 137 -10.60 20.48 -3.04
CA LYS A 137 -10.16 20.89 -4.38
C LYS A 137 -10.57 22.34 -4.53
N GLU A 138 -9.73 23.27 -4.08
CA GLU A 138 -9.72 24.58 -4.70
C GLU A 138 -9.16 24.40 -6.10
N GLU A 139 -9.94 24.80 -7.10
CA GLU A 139 -9.49 24.83 -8.50
C GLU A 139 -8.15 25.58 -8.57
N GLY A 140 -7.10 24.92 -9.06
CA GLY A 140 -5.77 25.52 -9.24
C GLY A 140 -4.69 25.13 -8.21
N LYS A 141 -4.99 24.37 -7.15
CA LYS A 141 -3.94 23.86 -6.24
C LYS A 141 -3.25 22.61 -6.82
N ASN A 142 -1.97 22.73 -7.16
CA ASN A 142 -1.11 21.60 -7.50
C ASN A 142 -0.80 20.76 -6.24
N GLY A 143 -1.01 19.44 -6.30
CA GLY A 143 -0.67 18.53 -5.20
C GLY A 143 -1.28 17.14 -5.33
N ARG A 144 -0.92 16.26 -4.39
CA ARG A 144 -1.47 14.90 -4.28
C ARG A 144 -2.67 14.91 -3.32
N PHE A 145 -3.79 14.39 -3.80
CA PHE A 145 -5.06 14.35 -3.06
C PHE A 145 -5.44 12.92 -2.73
N PRO A 146 -6.24 12.70 -1.68
CA PRO A 146 -6.62 11.36 -1.28
C PRO A 146 -7.63 10.78 -2.29
N HIS A 147 -7.47 9.50 -2.58
CA HIS A 147 -8.40 8.72 -3.38
C HIS A 147 -9.43 8.02 -2.48
N LEU A 148 -10.69 7.99 -2.88
CA LEU A 148 -11.73 7.25 -2.16
C LEU A 148 -11.75 5.81 -2.67
N ARG A 149 -11.47 4.85 -1.78
CA ARG A 149 -11.49 3.42 -2.07
C ARG A 149 -12.92 2.88 -2.12
N SER A 150 -13.08 1.70 -2.73
CA SER A 150 -14.37 1.00 -2.81
C SER A 150 -14.92 0.55 -1.45
N ASP A 151 -14.06 0.39 -0.43
CA ASP A 151 -14.45 0.07 0.96
C ASP A 151 -14.85 1.32 1.78
N GLY A 152 -14.95 2.49 1.13
CA GLY A 152 -15.32 3.75 1.76
C GLY A 152 -14.21 4.39 2.60
N TRP A 153 -12.99 3.85 2.58
CA TRP A 153 -11.82 4.49 3.16
C TRP A 153 -11.14 5.42 2.16
N MET A 154 -10.44 6.44 2.64
CA MET A 154 -9.55 7.23 1.81
C MET A 154 -8.15 6.64 1.83
N GLU A 155 -7.40 6.84 0.75
CA GLU A 155 -5.97 6.56 0.71
C GLU A 155 -5.17 7.72 0.13
N ILE A 156 -4.00 7.97 0.70
CA ILE A 156 -3.04 8.94 0.19
C ILE A 156 -1.69 8.27 0.01
N LYS A 157 -1.06 8.48 -1.15
CA LYS A 157 0.27 7.93 -1.44
C LYS A 157 1.32 8.63 -0.58
N LEU A 158 2.09 7.85 0.17
CA LEU A 158 3.20 8.31 1.01
C LEU A 158 4.54 8.34 0.27
N GLY A 159 4.70 7.49 -0.74
CA GLY A 159 5.87 7.53 -1.63
C GLY A 159 6.06 6.21 -2.35
N GLU A 160 7.23 6.07 -2.96
CA GLU A 160 7.66 4.86 -3.66
C GLU A 160 9.08 4.50 -3.25
N PHE A 161 9.40 3.22 -3.34
CA PHE A 161 10.76 2.72 -3.15
C PHE A 161 10.98 1.46 -3.99
N PHE A 162 12.22 1.16 -4.32
CA PHE A 162 12.59 -0.05 -5.04
C PHE A 162 13.31 -1.01 -4.10
N ASN A 163 12.76 -2.22 -3.94
CA ASN A 163 13.44 -3.29 -3.22
C ASN A 163 14.25 -4.12 -4.20
N ASN A 164 15.57 -3.95 -4.23
CA ASN A 164 16.43 -4.67 -5.18
C ASN A 164 16.75 -6.09 -4.69
N PHE A 165 17.51 -6.20 -3.60
CA PHE A 165 17.99 -7.48 -3.08
C PHE A 165 17.42 -7.83 -1.69
N GLY A 166 16.60 -6.97 -1.08
CA GLY A 166 16.11 -7.20 0.28
C GLY A 166 17.17 -6.99 1.35
N GLU A 167 18.29 -6.35 1.02
CA GLU A 167 19.43 -6.12 1.93
C GLU A 167 19.55 -4.65 2.33
N ASP A 168 18.58 -3.83 1.92
CA ASP A 168 18.60 -2.38 2.13
C ASP A 168 18.12 -1.97 3.53
N GLY A 169 17.82 -2.95 4.38
CA GLY A 169 17.35 -2.76 5.75
C GLY A 169 15.87 -2.39 5.78
N GLU A 170 15.53 -1.41 6.61
CA GLU A 170 14.16 -0.94 6.80
C GLU A 170 13.84 0.26 5.90
N VAL A 171 12.60 0.28 5.40
CA VAL A 171 11.99 1.44 4.76
C VAL A 171 11.00 2.05 5.74
N GLU A 172 11.15 3.35 6.01
CA GLU A 172 10.21 4.16 6.77
C GLU A 172 9.24 4.87 5.81
N MET A 173 7.95 4.79 6.11
CA MET A 173 6.87 5.51 5.45
C MET A 173 6.24 6.43 6.47
N ARG A 174 6.14 7.73 6.17
CA ARG A 174 5.77 8.74 7.16
C ARG A 174 4.74 9.73 6.62
N LEU A 175 3.79 10.10 7.46
CA LEU A 175 2.92 11.25 7.31
C LEU A 175 3.11 12.15 8.55
N MET A 176 3.40 13.43 8.35
CA MET A 176 3.63 14.36 9.46
C MET A 176 3.08 15.76 9.19
N GLU A 177 2.55 16.39 10.24
CA GLU A 177 2.25 17.82 10.28
C GLU A 177 2.60 18.32 11.69
N THR A 178 3.82 18.83 11.81
CA THR A 178 4.47 19.22 13.07
C THR A 178 4.74 20.71 13.15
N LYS A 179 4.59 21.43 12.03
CA LYS A 179 4.97 22.85 11.91
C LYS A 179 3.83 23.77 12.30
N ASN A 180 2.59 23.41 11.94
CA ASN A 180 1.42 24.16 12.37
C ASN A 180 1.14 23.89 13.86
N PRO A 181 1.24 24.90 14.76
CA PRO A 181 0.99 24.71 16.19
C PRO A 181 -0.49 24.48 16.52
N ASN A 182 -1.39 24.69 15.56
CA ASN A 182 -2.81 24.48 15.76
C ASN A 182 -3.10 23.00 16.06
N TRP A 183 -4.06 22.82 16.95
CA TRP A 183 -4.53 21.53 17.43
C TRP A 183 -5.38 20.83 16.37
N LYS A 184 -5.03 19.58 16.07
CA LYS A 184 -5.57 18.75 14.99
C LYS A 184 -6.36 17.61 15.58
N CYS A 185 -7.50 17.29 14.98
CA CYS A 185 -8.34 16.19 15.41
C CYS A 185 -9.11 15.54 14.28
N GLY A 186 -9.57 14.31 14.49
CA GLY A 186 -10.56 13.67 13.64
C GLY A 186 -10.02 12.85 12.47
N ILE A 187 -8.71 12.52 12.43
CA ILE A 187 -8.20 11.47 11.54
C ILE A 187 -8.37 10.09 12.19
N ILE A 188 -8.90 9.13 11.43
CA ILE A 188 -8.98 7.72 11.83
C ILE A 188 -8.04 6.94 10.92
N VAL A 189 -7.00 6.35 11.47
CA VAL A 189 -5.96 5.61 10.75
C VAL A 189 -6.26 4.12 10.77
N LYS A 190 -6.35 3.51 9.60
CA LYS A 190 -6.51 2.05 9.45
C LYS A 190 -5.17 1.33 9.37
N GLY A 191 -4.20 1.93 8.69
CA GLY A 191 -2.92 1.30 8.40
C GLY A 191 -2.25 1.84 7.14
N ILE A 192 -1.18 1.16 6.72
CA ILE A 192 -0.45 1.44 5.49
C ILE A 192 -0.54 0.22 4.55
N ASP A 193 -0.95 0.48 3.32
CA ASP A 193 -1.01 -0.50 2.22
C ASP A 193 0.24 -0.35 1.33
N ILE A 194 1.08 -1.38 1.29
CA ILE A 194 2.33 -1.41 0.53
C ILE A 194 2.11 -2.32 -0.67
N ARG A 195 2.01 -1.71 -1.86
CA ARG A 195 1.58 -2.39 -3.08
C ARG A 195 2.73 -2.42 -4.09
N PRO A 196 3.00 -3.56 -4.75
CA PRO A 196 3.91 -3.56 -5.88
C PRO A 196 3.35 -2.72 -7.03
N ASN A 197 4.22 -2.00 -7.73
CA ASN A 197 3.91 -1.19 -8.91
C ASN A 197 3.93 -2.02 -10.20
#